data_AF-A0A7V9L0K0-F1
#
_entry.id   AF-A0A7V9L0K0-F1
#
_cell.length_a   1.000
_cell.length_b   1.000
_cell.length_c   1.000
_cell.angle_alpha   90.00
_cell.angle_beta   90.00
_cell.angle_gamma   90.00
#
_symmetry.space_group_name_H-M   'P 1'
#
loop_
_entity.id
_entity.type
_entity.pdbx_description
1 polymer ?
#
loop_
_entity_poly.entity_id
_entity_poly.type
_entity_poly.pdbx_seq_one_letter_code
_entity_poly.pdbx_strand_id
1 'polypeptide(L)'
;MRDDRGPALSLRTETFRAFVEEHVAPPPARVLEIGCGSGDLARALAADGFEIVAVDPRAPDGPWFRQIRLEDFAEPGPFDAIVASLSLHHVEDLDAAVDKIAGVLDADGVLVLQE
;
A
#
# COMPACT_ATOMS: atom_id res chain seq x y z
N MET A 1 16.15 -25.41 -15.29
CA MET A 1 16.01 -23.95 -15.21
C MET A 1 14.59 -23.71 -14.71
N ARG A 2 14.43 -23.47 -13.41
CA ARG A 2 13.11 -23.16 -12.84
C ARG A 2 12.80 -21.71 -13.24
N ASP A 3 11.59 -21.46 -13.70
CA ASP A 3 11.10 -20.10 -14.00
C ASP A 3 10.97 -19.39 -12.65
N ASP A 4 11.92 -18.52 -12.33
CA ASP A 4 11.97 -17.75 -11.07
C ASP A 4 11.00 -16.56 -11.08
N ARG A 5 10.11 -16.47 -12.07
CA ARG A 5 9.02 -15.49 -12.07
C ARG A 5 7.89 -16.03 -11.21
N GLY A 6 7.68 -15.39 -10.07
CA GLY A 6 6.43 -15.53 -9.32
C GLY A 6 5.20 -15.29 -10.23
N PRO A 7 3.98 -15.57 -9.74
CA PRO A 7 2.78 -15.33 -10.54
C PRO A 7 2.78 -13.90 -11.09
N ALA A 8 2.48 -13.76 -12.38
CA ALA A 8 2.37 -12.44 -13.00
C ALA A 8 1.27 -11.63 -12.30
N LEU A 9 1.54 -10.35 -12.08
CA LEU A 9 0.56 -9.41 -11.53
C LEU A 9 -0.66 -9.33 -12.47
N SER A 10 -1.84 -9.09 -11.90
CA SER A 10 -3.01 -8.80 -12.74
C SER A 10 -2.78 -7.49 -13.51
N LEU A 11 -3.34 -7.35 -14.72
CA LEU A 11 -3.23 -6.10 -15.50
C LEU A 11 -3.68 -4.86 -14.71
N ARG A 12 -4.66 -5.02 -13.81
CA ARG A 12 -5.12 -3.94 -12.91
C ARG A 12 -4.04 -3.55 -11.92
N THR A 13 -3.39 -4.53 -11.30
CA THR A 13 -2.29 -4.33 -10.35
C THR A 13 -1.06 -3.74 -11.03
N GLU A 14 -0.73 -4.18 -12.25
CA GLU A 14 0.38 -3.61 -13.04
C GLU A 14 0.12 -2.15 -13.40
N THR A 15 -1.10 -1.83 -13.85
CA THR A 15 -1.47 -0.45 -14.20
C THR A 15 -1.41 0.45 -12.97
N PHE A 16 -1.89 -0.03 -11.83
CA PHE A 16 -1.87 0.74 -10.59
C PHE A 16 -0.45 0.91 -10.05
N ARG A 17 0.38 -0.13 -10.11
CA ARG A 17 1.80 -0.05 -9.76
C ARG A 17 2.51 1.02 -10.58
N ALA A 18 2.34 1.02 -11.90
CA ALA A 18 2.95 2.02 -12.77
C ALA A 18 2.49 3.45 -12.40
N PHE A 19 1.21 3.61 -12.06
CA PHE A 19 0.69 4.90 -11.60
C PHE A 19 1.32 5.33 -10.27
N VAL A 20 1.51 4.41 -9.31
CA VAL A 20 2.23 4.69 -8.06
C VAL A 20 3.66 5.13 -8.34
N GLU A 21 4.40 4.39 -9.16
CA GLU A 21 5.79 4.70 -9.50
C GLU A 21 5.97 6.06 -10.20
N GLU A 22 4.98 6.51 -10.97
CA GLU A 22 5.01 7.80 -11.66
C GLU A 22 4.77 8.99 -10.71
N HIS A 23 4.04 8.79 -9.61
CA HIS A 23 3.55 9.87 -8.75
C HIS A 23 4.19 9.92 -7.36
N VAL A 24 4.84 8.84 -6.92
CA VAL A 24 5.51 8.76 -5.62
C VAL A 24 6.98 9.12 -5.77
N ALA A 25 7.57 9.71 -4.73
CA ALA A 25 9.01 9.92 -4.65
C ALA A 25 9.77 8.60 -4.93
N PRO A 26 10.94 8.64 -5.60
CA PRO A 26 11.68 7.43 -5.91
C PRO A 26 12.12 6.69 -4.62
N PRO A 27 12.39 5.37 -4.70
CA PRO A 27 12.97 4.60 -3.62
C PRO A 27 14.20 5.28 -2.98
N PRO A 28 14.36 5.23 -1.65
CA PRO A 28 13.63 4.38 -0.69
C PRO A 28 12.43 5.08 -0.03
N ALA A 29 11.53 5.71 -0.80
CA ALA A 29 10.28 6.26 -0.26
C ALA A 29 9.48 5.23 0.55
N ARG A 30 8.92 5.67 1.68
CA ARG A 30 8.14 4.88 2.62
C ARG A 30 6.67 4.91 2.25
N VAL A 31 6.10 3.74 1.99
CA VAL A 31 4.75 3.59 1.46
C VAL A 31 3.89 2.75 2.40
N LEU A 32 2.70 3.25 2.74
CA LEU A 32 1.65 2.49 3.39
C LEU A 32 0.63 2.00 2.35
N GLU A 33 0.48 0.69 2.20
CA GLU A 33 -0.59 0.09 1.40
C GLU A 33 -1.79 -0.29 2.30
N ILE A 34 -2.96 0.26 1.99
CA ILE A 34 -4.22 0.00 2.69
C ILE A 34 -5.07 -0.97 1.86
N GLY A 35 -5.38 -2.13 2.43
CA GLY A 35 -6.15 -3.20 1.78
C GLY A 35 -5.30 -4.02 0.81
N CYS A 36 -4.13 -4.50 1.25
CA CYS A 36 -3.17 -5.17 0.38
C CYS A 36 -3.62 -6.52 -0.17
N GLY A 37 -4.71 -7.12 0.33
CA GLY A 37 -5.20 -8.43 -0.10
C GLY A 37 -4.12 -9.51 -0.07
N SER A 38 -3.83 -10.12 -1.23
CA SER A 38 -2.76 -11.13 -1.39
C SER A 38 -1.35 -10.56 -1.22
N GLY A 39 -1.16 -9.25 -1.25
CA GLY A 39 0.10 -8.54 -1.10
C GLY A 39 0.91 -8.38 -2.39
N ASP A 40 0.28 -8.56 -3.56
CA ASP A 40 0.99 -8.57 -4.84
C ASP A 40 1.63 -7.22 -5.18
N LEU A 41 0.93 -6.11 -4.91
CA LEU A 41 1.46 -4.76 -5.07
C LEU A 41 2.60 -4.48 -4.07
N ALA A 42 2.38 -4.71 -2.76
CA ALA A 42 3.42 -4.61 -1.73
C ALA A 42 4.72 -5.31 -2.12
N ARG A 43 4.65 -6.55 -2.58
CA ARG A 43 5.85 -7.31 -2.98
C ARG A 43 6.55 -6.69 -4.18
N ALA A 44 5.78 -6.22 -5.16
CA ALA A 44 6.35 -5.61 -6.35
C ALA A 44 7.08 -4.30 -5.98
N LEU A 45 6.41 -3.39 -5.27
CA LEU A 45 7.02 -2.14 -4.81
C LEU A 45 8.24 -2.38 -3.90
N ALA A 46 8.15 -3.35 -2.98
CA ALA A 46 9.30 -3.70 -2.15
C ALA A 46 10.49 -4.23 -2.97
N ALA A 47 10.22 -5.00 -4.04
CA ALA A 47 11.26 -5.47 -4.96
C ALA A 47 11.92 -4.33 -5.75
N ASP A 48 11.21 -3.21 -5.95
CA ASP A 48 11.75 -1.99 -6.57
C ASP A 48 12.48 -1.08 -5.58
N GLY A 49 12.50 -1.44 -4.29
CA GLY A 49 13.27 -0.76 -3.24
C GLY A 49 12.48 0.21 -2.37
N PHE A 50 11.15 0.26 -2.49
CA PHE A 50 10.31 1.04 -1.59
C PHE A 50 10.30 0.44 -0.17
N GLU A 51 10.16 1.29 0.85
CA GLU A 51 9.98 0.86 2.23
C GLU A 51 8.49 0.62 2.52
N ILE A 52 8.05 -0.63 2.42
CA ILE A 52 6.62 -0.98 2.47
C ILE A 52 6.13 -1.37 3.87
N VAL A 53 5.00 -0.79 4.26
CA VAL A 53 4.08 -1.30 5.27
C VAL A 53 2.74 -1.57 4.60
N ALA A 54 2.23 -2.80 4.69
CA ALA A 54 1.00 -3.21 4.01
C ALA A 54 0.00 -3.77 5.02
N VAL A 55 -1.21 -3.21 5.05
CA VAL A 55 -2.25 -3.58 6.01
C VAL A 55 -3.46 -4.17 5.30
N ASP A 56 -3.97 -5.29 5.81
CA ASP A 56 -5.24 -5.89 5.38
C ASP A 56 -5.70 -6.88 6.47
N PRO A 57 -7.00 -7.01 6.79
CA PRO A 57 -7.47 -8.02 7.74
C PRO A 57 -7.13 -9.46 7.35
N ARG A 58 -6.78 -9.69 6.08
CA ARG A 58 -6.37 -10.97 5.49
C ARG A 58 -4.98 -10.89 4.86
N ALA A 59 -4.15 -9.93 5.30
CA ALA A 59 -2.78 -9.81 4.81
C ALA A 59 -2.01 -11.12 5.01
N PRO A 60 -1.11 -11.48 4.08
CA PRO A 60 -0.28 -12.67 4.21
C PRO A 60 0.79 -12.49 5.31
N ASP A 61 1.48 -13.57 5.67
CA ASP A 61 2.68 -13.48 6.50
C ASP A 61 3.84 -12.82 5.74
N GLY A 62 4.66 -12.06 6.46
CA GLY A 62 5.90 -11.50 5.94
C GLY A 62 6.30 -10.20 6.63
N PRO A 63 7.51 -9.69 6.34
CA PRO A 63 8.07 -8.54 7.05
C PRO A 63 7.28 -7.23 6.81
N TRP A 64 6.71 -7.09 5.61
CA TRP A 64 5.97 -5.89 5.19
C TRP A 64 4.52 -5.88 5.66
N PHE A 65 3.95 -7.05 5.96
CA PHE A 65 2.53 -7.22 6.15
C PHE A 65 2.10 -7.07 7.60
N ARG A 66 0.91 -6.50 7.81
CA ARG A 66 0.21 -6.45 9.08
C ARG A 66 -1.21 -6.94 8.86
N GLN A 67 -1.56 -8.07 9.47
CA GLN A 67 -2.91 -8.62 9.40
C GLN A 67 -3.86 -7.88 10.36
N ILE A 68 -4.16 -6.63 10.03
CA ILE A 68 -4.97 -5.69 10.84
C ILE A 68 -5.88 -4.87 9.95
N ARG A 69 -6.88 -4.22 10.54
CA ARG A 69 -7.69 -3.22 9.85
C ARG A 69 -7.02 -1.84 9.88
N LEU A 70 -7.43 -0.92 9.01
CA LEU A 70 -6.94 0.46 9.03
C LEU A 70 -7.24 1.17 10.36
N GLU A 71 -8.40 0.88 10.96
CA GLU A 71 -8.83 1.46 12.24
C GLU A 71 -7.87 1.07 13.39
N ASP A 72 -7.23 -0.09 13.30
CA ASP A 72 -6.26 -0.59 14.27
C ASP A 72 -4.81 -0.18 13.96
N PHE A 73 -4.55 0.41 12.78
CA PHE A 73 -3.22 0.88 12.41
C PHE A 73 -2.77 2.02 13.32
N ALA A 74 -1.57 1.85 13.91
CA ALA A 74 -1.00 2.75 14.91
C ALA A 74 0.50 3.02 14.72
N GLU A 75 1.12 2.53 13.64
CA GLU A 75 2.53 2.86 13.37
C GLU A 75 2.65 4.36 13.03
N PRO A 76 3.64 5.07 13.59
CA PRO A 76 3.81 6.49 13.32
C PRO A 76 4.26 6.74 11.87
N GLY A 77 3.75 7.84 11.30
CA GLY A 77 4.28 8.44 10.08
C GLY A 77 5.60 9.20 10.31
N PRO A 78 6.04 10.02 9.34
CA PRO A 78 5.37 10.23 8.05
C PRO A 78 5.55 9.06 7.08
N PHE A 79 4.63 8.96 6.12
CA PHE A 79 4.73 8.13 4.92
C PHE A 79 4.82 9.06 3.70
N ASP A 80 5.76 8.80 2.79
CA ASP A 80 5.91 9.56 1.54
C ASP A 80 4.74 9.30 0.58
N ALA A 81 4.14 8.11 0.68
CA ALA A 81 2.89 7.81 0.01
C ALA A 81 2.00 6.87 0.81
N ILE A 82 0.70 7.02 0.61
CA ILE A 82 -0.31 6.07 1.03
C ILE A 82 -1.03 5.60 -0.22
N VAL A 83 -1.12 4.29 -0.42
CA VAL A 83 -1.78 3.68 -1.58
C VAL A 83 -2.97 2.85 -1.12
N ALA A 84 -4.08 2.95 -1.83
CA ALA A 84 -5.29 2.19 -1.54
C ALA A 84 -5.91 1.71 -2.86
N SER A 85 -6.22 0.42 -2.96
CA SER A 85 -6.88 -0.18 -4.13
C SER A 85 -8.09 -0.97 -3.66
N LEU A 86 -9.29 -0.57 -4.11
CA LEU A 86 -10.55 -1.24 -3.84
C LEU A 86 -10.78 -1.51 -2.34
N SER A 87 -10.35 -0.60 -1.47
CA SER A 87 -10.29 -0.83 -0.03
C SER A 87 -11.07 0.19 0.79
N LEU A 88 -11.18 1.44 0.37
CA LEU A 88 -11.85 2.47 1.18
C LEU A 88 -13.38 2.35 1.14
N HIS A 89 -13.95 1.75 0.10
CA HIS A 89 -15.40 1.48 0.03
C HIS A 89 -15.90 0.44 1.04
N HIS A 90 -15.02 -0.23 1.78
CA HIS A 90 -15.36 -1.14 2.89
C HIS A 90 -15.31 -0.48 4.27
N VAL A 91 -14.87 0.78 4.35
CA VAL A 91 -14.73 1.51 5.60
C VAL A 91 -16.09 2.11 5.99
N GLU A 92 -16.54 1.83 7.21
CA GLU A 92 -17.81 2.35 7.73
C GLU A 92 -17.75 3.85 8.02
N ASP A 93 -16.62 4.33 8.56
CA ASP A 93 -16.36 5.73 8.86
C ASP A 93 -15.23 6.28 7.96
N LEU A 94 -15.62 6.73 6.76
CA LEU A 94 -14.67 7.23 5.77
C LEU A 94 -13.96 8.51 6.24
N ASP A 95 -14.65 9.40 6.96
CA ASP A 95 -14.06 10.63 7.47
C ASP A 95 -12.93 10.31 8.46
N ALA A 96 -13.17 9.39 9.40
CA ALA A 96 -12.14 8.96 10.34
C ALA A 96 -10.95 8.27 9.65
N ALA A 97 -11.20 7.51 8.57
CA ALA A 97 -10.13 6.90 7.79
C ALA A 97 -9.29 7.95 7.05
N VAL A 98 -9.92 8.95 6.43
CA VAL A 98 -9.22 10.05 5.75
C VAL A 98 -8.42 10.88 6.75
N ASP A 99 -8.98 11.19 7.93
CA ASP A 99 -8.26 11.89 9.00
C ASP A 99 -7.03 11.11 9.46
N LYS A 100 -7.16 9.78 9.60
CA LYS A 100 -6.03 8.92 9.95
C LYS A 100 -4.96 8.91 8.85
N ILE A 101 -5.37 8.77 7.58
CA ILE A 101 -4.47 8.81 6.42
C ILE A 101 -3.71 10.14 6.41
N ALA A 102 -4.42 11.27 6.51
CA ALA A 102 -3.82 12.59 6.56
C ALA A 102 -2.88 12.78 7.75
N GLY A 103 -3.19 12.17 8.91
CA GLY A 103 -2.38 12.27 10.12
C GLY A 103 -1.05 11.51 10.07
N VAL A 104 -0.88 10.55 9.15
CA VAL A 104 0.36 9.78 8.98
C VAL A 104 1.06 10.04 7.66
N LEU A 105 0.44 10.78 6.74
CA LEU A 105 1.05 11.20 5.47
C LEU A 105 2.05 12.34 5.70
N ASP A 106 3.17 12.31 4.98
CA ASP A 106 4.07 13.46 4.90
C ASP A 106 3.34 14.70 4.33
N ALA A 107 3.79 15.90 4.68
CA ALA A 107 3.19 17.13 4.17
C ALA A 107 3.33 17.27 2.64
N ASP A 108 4.40 16.74 2.07
CA ASP A 108 4.64 16.67 0.62
C ASP A 108 4.26 15.29 0.05
N GLY A 109 3.68 14.41 0.87
CA GLY A 109 3.30 13.06 0.50
C GLY A 109 2.01 13.01 -0.32
N VAL A 110 1.79 11.87 -0.98
CA VAL A 110 0.64 11.66 -1.86
C VAL A 110 -0.23 10.48 -1.42
N LEU A 111 -1.55 10.67 -1.49
CA LEU A 111 -2.52 9.57 -1.46
C LEU A 111 -2.83 9.15 -2.90
N VAL A 112 -2.56 7.89 -3.23
CA VAL A 112 -2.85 7.30 -4.54
C VAL A 112 -3.96 6.26 -4.40
N LEU A 113 -5.09 6.50 -5.05
CA LEU A 113 -6.31 5.71 -4.88
C LEU A 113 -6.77 5.08 -6.20
N GLN A 114 -7.14 3.80 -6.15
CA GLN A 114 -7.84 3.08 -7.22
C GLN A 114 -9.16 2.52 -6.67
N GLU A 115 -10.29 2.87 -7.29
CA GLU A 115 -11.64 2.37 -6.97
C GLU A 115 -12.36 1.89 -8.24
#